data_AF-A0A2E5WE58-F1
#
_entry.id   AF-A0A2E5WE58-F1
#
_cell.length_a   1.000
_cell.length_b   1.000
_cell.length_c   1.000
_cell.angle_alpha   90.00
_cell.angle_beta   90.00
_cell.angle_gamma   90.00
#
_symmetry.space_group_name_H-M   'P 1'
#
loop_
_entity.id
_entity.type
_entity.pdbx_description
1 polymer ?
#
loop_
_entity_poly.entity_id
_entity_poly.type
_entity_poly.pdbx_seq_one_letter_code
_entity_poly.pdbx_strand_id
1 'polypeptide(L)' 'MSSTITSVAVTEFEFTVDNIGLEQAAAGVGNMAYVKGGKFPARRFAVKISTDDGAQGAYVAHWVGTPASFAQVCMLSP' A
#
# COMPACT_ATOMS: atom_id res chain seq x y z
N MET A 1 4.86 -29.43 -12.25
CA MET A 1 5.15 -28.18 -12.98
C MET A 1 5.20 -27.05 -11.96
N SER A 2 6.07 -26.07 -12.14
CA SER A 2 6.03 -24.83 -11.35
C SER A 2 5.07 -23.87 -12.05
N SER A 3 4.25 -23.16 -11.28
CA SER A 3 3.43 -22.06 -11.81
C SER A 3 4.28 -20.80 -11.97
N THR A 4 3.92 -19.94 -12.93
CA THR A 4 4.57 -18.65 -13.20
C THR A 4 3.60 -17.49 -13.06
N ILE A 5 4.12 -16.33 -12.62
CA ILE A 5 3.35 -15.08 -12.54
C ILE A 5 3.15 -14.54 -13.96
N THR A 6 1.90 -14.24 -14.31
CA THR A 6 1.51 -13.73 -15.64
C THR A 6 1.20 -12.25 -15.64
N SER A 7 0.76 -11.69 -14.51
CA SER A 7 0.47 -10.26 -14.39
C SER A 7 0.51 -9.78 -12.95
N VAL A 8 0.89 -8.52 -12.77
CA VAL A 8 0.78 -7.82 -11.49
C VAL A 8 0.00 -6.52 -11.67
N ALA A 9 -1.19 -6.45 -11.07
CA ALA A 9 -1.99 -5.23 -11.04
C ALA A 9 -1.71 -4.45 -9.76
N VAL A 10 -1.35 -3.18 -9.89
CA VAL A 10 -1.10 -2.26 -8.76
C VAL A 10 -2.17 -1.17 -8.78
N THR A 11 -2.87 -0.97 -7.66
CA THR A 11 -3.95 0.01 -7.54
C THR A 11 -3.73 0.89 -6.33
N GLU A 12 -3.52 2.17 -6.56
CA GLU A 12 -3.41 3.15 -5.49
C GLU A 12 -4.77 3.73 -5.11
N PHE A 13 -4.96 4.01 -3.83
CA PHE A 13 -6.19 4.60 -3.31
C PHE A 13 -5.92 5.41 -2.05
N GLU A 14 -6.84 6.32 -1.73
CA GLU A 14 -6.76 7.18 -0.56
C GLU A 14 -8.10 7.18 0.17
N PHE A 15 -8.05 7.23 1.49
CA PHE A 15 -9.21 7.41 2.35
C PHE A 15 -8.82 8.27 3.56
N THR A 16 -9.77 9.02 4.11
CA THR A 16 -9.56 9.83 5.31
C THR A 16 -9.94 9.02 6.55
N VAL A 17 -9.09 9.03 7.57
CA VAL A 17 -9.37 8.44 8.88
C VAL A 17 -9.55 9.56 9.90
N ASP A 18 -10.71 9.58 10.54
CA ASP A 18 -11.02 10.56 11.59
C ASP A 18 -10.34 10.20 12.92
N ASN A 19 -10.02 11.24 13.69
CA ASN A 19 -9.30 11.21 14.96
C ASN A 19 -7.91 10.54 14.92
N ILE A 20 -7.28 10.52 13.74
CA ILE A 20 -5.90 10.07 13.56
C ILE A 20 -5.04 11.24 13.13
N GLY A 21 -3.80 11.27 13.64
CA GLY A 21 -2.75 12.21 13.26
C GLY A 21 -1.37 11.60 13.45
N LEU A 22 -0.33 12.39 13.26
CA LEU A 22 1.07 11.97 13.48
C LEU A 22 1.53 12.47 14.85
N GLU A 23 2.06 11.56 15.68
CA GLU A 23 2.50 11.87 17.05
C GLU A 23 3.82 12.68 17.07
N GLN A 24 4.71 12.38 16.13
CA GLN A 24 5.84 13.22 15.73
C GLN A 24 5.95 13.19 14.21
N ALA A 25 5.92 14.36 13.57
CA ALA A 25 6.20 14.51 12.14
C ALA A 25 7.71 14.32 11.87
N ALA A 26 8.21 13.10 12.07
CA ALA A 26 9.56 12.74 11.66
C ALA A 26 9.58 12.49 10.16
N ALA A 27 10.64 12.94 9.48
CA ALA A 27 10.85 12.75 8.06
C ALA A 27 10.96 11.24 7.75
N GLY A 28 9.88 10.64 7.26
CA GLY A 28 9.90 9.33 6.59
C GLY A 28 8.93 8.29 7.16
N VAL A 29 8.78 8.19 8.48
CA VAL A 29 7.88 7.21 9.12
C VAL A 29 7.28 7.84 10.39
N GLY A 30 6.18 8.58 10.23
CA GLY A 30 5.43 9.10 11.38
C GLY A 30 4.52 8.02 11.96
N ASN A 31 4.64 7.72 13.25
CA ASN A 31 3.69 6.85 13.93
C ASN A 31 2.30 7.53 13.92
N MET A 32 1.31 6.78 13.44
CA MET A 32 -0.10 7.19 13.53
C MET A 32 -0.55 7.04 14.98
N ALA A 33 -1.09 8.12 15.55
CA ALA A 33 -1.64 8.13 16.89
C ALA A 33 -3.07 8.68 16.87
N TYR A 34 -3.80 8.40 17.93
CA TYR A 34 -5.09 9.03 18.15
C TYR A 34 -4.89 10.53 18.44
N VAL A 35 -5.50 11.37 17.62
CA VAL A 35 -5.51 12.83 17.77
C VAL A 35 -6.94 13.29 17.61
N LYS A 36 -7.58 13.71 18.71
CA LYS A 36 -8.99 14.15 18.69
C LYS A 36 -9.18 15.28 17.66
N GLY A 37 -10.13 15.10 16.74
CA GLY A 37 -10.39 16.04 15.66
C GLY A 37 -9.37 16.01 14.50
N GLY A 38 -8.32 15.20 14.62
CA GLY A 38 -7.39 14.95 13.52
C GLY A 38 -8.07 14.27 12.33
N LYS A 39 -7.63 14.60 11.13
CA LYS A 39 -8.05 13.93 9.89
C LYS A 39 -6.80 13.49 9.15
N PHE A 40 -6.62 12.19 9.00
CA PHE A 40 -5.44 11.62 8.36
C PHE A 40 -5.78 11.10 6.97
N PRO A 41 -5.27 11.70 5.88
CA PRO A 41 -5.40 11.15 4.54
C PRO A 41 -4.45 9.96 4.39
N ALA A 42 -4.99 8.75 4.58
CA ALA A 42 -4.26 7.51 4.43
C ALA A 42 -4.23 7.10 2.94
N ARG A 43 -3.08 7.26 2.31
CA ARG A 43 -2.81 6.72 0.98
C ARG A 43 -2.22 5.32 1.09
N ARG A 44 -2.73 4.39 0.30
CA ARG A 44 -2.34 2.97 0.26
C ARG A 44 -2.30 2.51 -1.19
N PHE A 45 -1.72 1.34 -1.42
CA PHE A 45 -1.87 0.64 -2.69
C PHE A 45 -2.09 -0.86 -2.47
N ALA A 46 -2.89 -1.45 -3.34
CA ALA A 46 -3.12 -2.88 -3.44
C ALA A 46 -2.25 -3.46 -4.56
N VAL A 47 -1.77 -4.67 -4.35
CA VAL A 47 -1.10 -5.49 -5.36
C VAL A 47 -1.92 -6.76 -5.55
N LYS A 48 -2.22 -7.10 -6.80
CA LYS A 48 -2.84 -8.37 -7.18
C LYS A 48 -1.95 -9.10 -8.17
N ILE A 49 -1.56 -10.32 -7.83
CA ILE A 49 -0.70 -11.19 -8.62
C ILE A 49 -1.57 -12.30 -9.20
N SER A 50 -1.47 -12.54 -10.51
CA SER A 50 -2.13 -13.67 -11.18
C SER A 50 -1.09 -14.60 -11.79
N THR A 51 -1.39 -15.89 -11.83
CA THR A 51 -0.51 -16.93 -12.39
C THR A 51 -1.12 -17.65 -13.59
N ASP A 52 -0.30 -18.43 -14.28
CA ASP A 52 -0.68 -19.23 -15.45
C ASP A 52 -1.60 -20.43 -15.13
N ASP A 53 -1.60 -20.90 -13.89
CA ASP A 53 -2.48 -21.97 -13.40
C ASP A 53 -3.82 -21.45 -12.84
N GLY A 54 -4.05 -20.14 -12.92
CA GLY A 54 -5.28 -19.47 -12.48
C GLY A 54 -5.30 -19.08 -11.01
N ALA A 55 -4.23 -19.32 -10.24
CA ALA A 55 -4.13 -18.82 -8.87
C ALA A 55 -4.04 -17.28 -8.83
N GLN A 56 -4.55 -16.71 -7.74
CA GLN A 56 -4.51 -15.27 -7.49
C GLN A 56 -4.18 -14.97 -6.03
N GLY A 57 -3.31 -13.99 -5.82
CA GLY A 57 -2.99 -13.44 -4.50
C GLY A 57 -3.16 -11.93 -4.50
N ALA A 58 -3.72 -11.38 -3.42
CA ALA A 58 -3.90 -9.94 -3.27
C ALA A 58 -3.43 -9.46 -1.89
N TYR A 59 -2.84 -8.26 -1.84
CA TYR A 59 -2.33 -7.65 -0.62
C TYR A 59 -2.43 -6.13 -0.67
N VAL A 60 -2.77 -5.49 0.45
CA VAL A 60 -2.71 -4.03 0.60
C VAL A 60 -1.48 -3.66 1.40
N ALA A 61 -0.64 -2.79 0.83
CA ALA A 61 0.55 -2.29 1.50
C ALA A 61 0.18 -1.36 2.66
N HIS A 62 0.32 -1.86 3.90
CA HIS A 62 0.14 -1.08 5.11
C HIS A 62 1.45 -0.38 5.50
N TRP A 63 2.29 -1.00 6.33
CA TRP A 63 3.54 -0.38 6.76
C TRP A 63 4.47 -0.12 5.57
N VAL A 64 5.08 1.07 5.55
CA VAL A 64 5.96 1.53 4.47
C VAL A 64 5.28 1.64 3.09
N GLY A 65 3.95 1.56 3.02
CA GLY A 65 3.15 1.81 1.81
C GLY A 65 3.16 3.30 1.39
N THR A 66 4.32 3.77 0.95
CA THR A 66 4.61 5.15 0.57
C THR A 66 4.60 5.32 -0.95
N PRO A 67 4.50 6.56 -1.47
CA PRO A 67 4.66 6.81 -2.91
C PRO A 67 5.96 6.26 -3.51
N ALA A 68 7.06 6.28 -2.74
CA ALA A 68 8.33 5.71 -3.16
C ALA A 68 8.26 4.18 -3.33
N SER A 69 7.70 3.47 -2.35
CA SER A 69 7.52 2.01 -2.45
C SER A 69 6.54 1.63 -3.56
N PHE A 70 5.48 2.41 -3.78
CA PHE A 70 4.54 2.20 -4.89
C PHE A 70 5.26 2.31 -6.24
N ALA A 71 6.06 3.36 -6.44
CA ALA A 71 6.84 3.53 -7.66
C ALA A 71 7.81 2.35 -7.88
N GLN A 72 8.48 1.87 -6.83
CA GLN A 72 9.36 0.71 -6.92
C GLN A 72 8.61 -0.57 -7.32
N VAL A 73 7.41 -0.81 -6.77
CA VAL A 73 6.57 -1.96 -7.18
C VAL A 73 6.18 -1.84 -8.64
N CYS A 74 5.74 -0.66 -9.10
CA CYS A 74 5.40 -0.42 -10.50
C CYS A 74 6.59 -0.63 -11.45
N MET A 75 7.82 -0.28 -11.02
CA MET A 75 9.03 -0.53 -11.83
C MET A 75 9.38 -2.02 -11.98
N LEU A 76 9.03 -2.85 -11.01
CA LEU A 76 9.39 -4.28 -10.97
C LEU A 76 8.27 -5.21 -11.44
N SER A 77 7.04 -4.70 -11.57
CA SER A 77 5.86 -5.50 -11.91
C SER A 77 5.89 -5.89 -13.40
N PRO A 78 5.69 -7.18 -13.74
CA PRO A 78 5.52 -7.65 -15.11
C PRO A 78 4.16 -7.29 -15.71
#